data_AF-A0A6G3WJS1-F1
#
_entry.id   AF-A0A6G3WJS1-F1
#
_cell.length_a   1.000
_cell.length_b   1.000
_cell.length_c   1.000
_cell.angle_alpha   90.00
_cell.angle_beta   90.00
_cell.angle_gamma   90.00
#
_symmetry.space_group_name_H-M   'P 1'
#
loop_
_entity.id
_entity.type
_entity.pdbx_description
1 polymer ?
#
loop_
_entity_poly.entity_id
_entity_poly.type
_entity_poly.pdbx_seq_one_letter_code
_entity_poly.pdbx_strand_id
1 'polypeptide(L)'
;AGDGGALHTGAFATANIALLPAALRALKDARPEIDVVAAENPTGTLMRQLADGTLDLAVVSDYPYGLPSADGITTTVLCEDDL
;
A
#
# COMPACT_ATOMS: atom_id res chain seq x y z
N ALA A 1 11.71 -15.37 11.99
CA ALA A 1 10.41 -15.56 11.30
C ALA A 1 9.41 -14.69 12.02
N GLY A 2 8.79 -13.73 11.32
CA GLY A 2 7.71 -12.92 11.90
C GLY A 2 6.39 -13.64 11.62
N ASP A 3 5.83 -14.30 12.62
CA ASP A 3 4.60 -15.12 12.51
C ASP A 3 3.35 -14.39 13.05
N GLY A 4 3.36 -13.05 12.99
CA GLY A 4 2.26 -12.21 13.45
C GLY A 4 2.75 -10.83 13.85
N GLY A 5 2.03 -9.80 13.40
CA GLY A 5 2.34 -8.39 13.60
C GLY A 5 1.35 -7.51 12.85
N ALA A 6 1.26 -6.24 13.24
CA ALA A 6 0.46 -5.27 12.51
C ALA A 6 1.12 -4.96 11.16
N LEU A 7 0.38 -5.13 10.06
CA LEU A 7 0.74 -4.67 8.74
C LEU A 7 0.13 -3.28 8.53
N HIS A 8 0.96 -2.25 8.54
CA HIS A 8 0.53 -0.88 8.24
C HIS A 8 0.57 -0.68 6.73
N THR A 9 -0.61 -0.58 6.13
CA THR A 9 -0.76 -0.38 4.69
C THR A 9 -1.47 0.94 4.41
N GLY A 10 -1.13 1.56 3.29
CA GLY A 10 -1.83 2.75 2.83
C GLY A 10 -2.18 2.70 1.36
N ALA A 11 -3.27 3.36 0.97
CA ALA A 11 -3.62 3.50 -0.43
C ALA A 11 -4.24 4.86 -0.73
N PHE A 12 -4.12 5.29 -1.98
CA PHE A 12 -4.86 6.44 -2.48
C PHE A 12 -6.33 6.06 -2.75
N ALA A 13 -7.19 7.08 -2.83
CA ALA A 13 -8.64 6.92 -2.79
C ALA A 13 -9.21 5.90 -3.82
N THR A 14 -8.74 5.90 -5.07
CA THR A 14 -9.30 4.98 -6.08
C THR A 14 -8.85 3.53 -5.85
N ALA A 15 -7.60 3.31 -5.43
CA ALA A 15 -7.12 1.98 -5.05
C ALA A 15 -7.86 1.43 -3.82
N ASN A 16 -8.24 2.29 -2.86
CA ASN A 16 -9.06 1.90 -1.71
C ASN A 16 -10.45 1.39 -2.10
N ILE A 17 -10.97 1.84 -3.23
CA ILE A 17 -12.29 1.40 -3.72
C ILE A 17 -12.16 0.09 -4.51
N ALA A 18 -11.14 -0.01 -5.38
CA ALA A 18 -11.06 -1.08 -6.36
C ALA A 18 -10.15 -2.26 -5.97
N LEU A 19 -8.99 -1.99 -5.37
CA LEU A 19 -7.91 -2.98 -5.20
C LEU A 19 -7.79 -3.45 -3.76
N LEU A 20 -7.76 -2.51 -2.81
CA LEU A 20 -7.45 -2.81 -1.42
C LEU A 20 -8.50 -3.72 -0.74
N PRO A 21 -9.82 -3.57 -0.97
CA PRO A 21 -10.81 -4.41 -0.29
C PRO A 21 -10.66 -5.90 -0.63
N ALA A 22 -10.45 -6.22 -1.91
CA ALA A 22 -10.28 -7.60 -2.37
C ALA A 22 -8.95 -8.19 -1.87
N ALA A 23 -7.86 -7.41 -1.91
CA ALA A 23 -6.55 -7.83 -1.43
C ALA A 23 -6.55 -8.08 0.09
N LEU A 24 -7.14 -7.19 0.88
CA LEU A 24 -7.26 -7.35 2.34
C LEU A 24 -8.11 -8.56 2.70
N ARG A 25 -9.17 -8.82 1.94
CA ARG A 25 -10.00 -10.00 2.15
C ARG A 25 -9.20 -11.29 1.90
N ALA A 26 -8.51 -11.37 0.78
CA ALA A 26 -7.67 -12.53 0.46
C ALA A 26 -6.54 -12.74 1.48
N LEU A 27 -5.92 -11.65 1.94
CA LEU A 27 -4.89 -11.69 2.99
C LEU A 27 -5.45 -12.24 4.30
N LYS A 28 -6.61 -11.74 4.74
CA LYS A 28 -7.26 -12.20 5.98
C LYS A 28 -7.67 -13.67 5.91
N ASP A 29 -8.14 -14.12 4.74
CA ASP A 29 -8.52 -15.51 4.53
C ASP A 29 -7.29 -16.44 4.52
N ALA A 30 -6.13 -15.97 4.01
CA ALA A 30 -4.88 -16.75 3.96
C ALA A 30 -4.08 -16.72 5.27
N ARG A 31 -4.06 -15.58 5.98
CA ARG A 31 -3.22 -15.28 7.15
C ARG A 31 -4.03 -14.51 8.21
N PRO A 32 -5.00 -15.15 8.88
CA PRO A 32 -5.89 -14.49 9.83
C PRO A 32 -5.19 -13.92 11.07
N GLU A 33 -3.95 -14.32 11.34
CA GLU A 33 -3.12 -13.85 12.44
C GLU A 33 -2.48 -12.47 12.20
N ILE A 34 -2.51 -11.96 10.96
CA ILE A 34 -2.00 -10.63 10.63
C ILE A 34 -3.08 -9.60 10.93
N ASP A 35 -2.76 -8.63 11.79
CA ASP A 35 -3.61 -7.45 11.99
C ASP A 35 -3.29 -6.43 10.91
N VAL A 36 -4.29 -5.89 10.23
CA VAL A 36 -4.06 -4.95 9.12
C VAL A 36 -4.61 -3.59 9.47
N VAL A 37 -3.72 -2.60 9.50
CA VAL A 37 -4.06 -1.20 9.69
C VAL A 37 -3.96 -0.50 8.35
N ALA A 38 -5.12 -0.15 7.77
CA ALA A 38 -5.19 0.54 6.49
C ALA A 38 -5.44 2.05 6.68
N ALA A 39 -4.69 2.89 5.97
CA ALA A 39 -4.87 4.33 5.93
C ALA A 39 -5.08 4.85 4.51
N GLU A 40 -5.99 5.81 4.34
CA GLU A 40 -6.11 6.55 3.08
C GLU A 40 -5.29 7.83 3.14
N ASN A 41 -4.38 8.02 2.18
CA ASN A 41 -3.60 9.26 2.04
C ASN A 41 -3.22 9.52 0.57
N PRO A 42 -2.88 10.76 0.20
CA PRO A 42 -2.29 11.07 -1.11
C PRO A 42 -0.94 10.36 -1.31
N THR A 43 -0.59 10.01 -2.56
CA THR A 43 0.68 9.32 -2.92
C THR A 43 1.90 9.93 -2.24
N GLY A 44 2.08 11.26 -2.28
CA GLY A 44 3.24 11.92 -1.69
C GLY A 44 3.34 11.78 -0.16
N THR A 45 2.21 11.60 0.54
CA THR A 45 2.21 11.32 1.97
C THR A 45 2.52 9.85 2.24
N LEU A 46 1.94 8.95 1.46
CA LEU A 46 2.21 7.51 1.54
C LEU A 46 3.69 7.19 1.33
N MET A 47 4.32 7.84 0.35
CA MET A 47 5.74 7.63 0.05
C MET A 47 6.66 8.13 1.15
N ARG A 48 6.31 9.22 1.84
CA ARG A 48 7.05 9.68 3.03
C ARG A 48 6.89 8.71 4.19
N GLN A 49 5.68 8.20 4.40
CA GLN A 49 5.40 7.23 5.45
C GLN A 49 6.06 5.87 5.20
N LEU A 50 6.25 5.47 3.94
CA LEU A 50 7.08 4.32 3.61
C LEU A 50 8.56 4.59 3.94
N ALA A 51 9.06 5.78 3.56
CA ALA A 51 10.47 6.14 3.77
C ALA A 51 10.85 6.31 5.26
N ASP A 52 9.90 6.72 6.11
CA ASP A 52 10.11 6.86 7.56
C ASP A 52 9.73 5.61 8.37
N GLY A 53 9.23 4.56 7.70
CA GLY A 53 8.85 3.29 8.33
C GLY A 53 7.51 3.30 9.06
N THR A 54 6.69 4.35 8.89
CA THR A 54 5.30 4.39 9.38
C THR A 54 4.40 3.41 8.63
N LEU A 55 4.66 3.19 7.33
CA LEU A 55 3.99 2.20 6.51
C LEU A 55 4.95 1.11 6.09
N ASP A 56 4.45 -0.12 6.06
CA ASP A 56 5.16 -1.28 5.53
C ASP A 56 4.92 -1.45 4.03
N LEU A 57 3.73 -1.03 3.56
CA LEU A 57 3.29 -1.15 2.17
C LEU A 57 2.40 0.05 1.79
N ALA A 58 2.52 0.53 0.55
CA ALA A 58 1.53 1.46 0.00
C ALA A 58 1.18 1.16 -1.45
N VAL A 59 -0.10 1.32 -1.78
CA VAL A 59 -0.59 1.37 -3.16
C VAL A 59 -0.66 2.84 -3.55
N VAL A 60 0.13 3.21 -4.56
CA VAL A 60 0.28 4.59 -5.03
C VAL A 60 -0.04 4.68 -6.51
N SER A 61 -0.37 5.89 -6.95
CA SER A 61 -0.47 6.24 -8.37
C SER A 61 0.72 7.11 -8.77
N ASP A 62 1.17 6.90 -10.01
CA ASP A 62 2.20 7.69 -10.68
C ASP A 62 1.66 9.02 -11.25
N TYR A 63 0.34 9.23 -11.20
CA TYR A 63 -0.28 10.45 -11.69
C TYR A 63 -0.09 11.63 -10.72
N PRO A 64 0.17 12.86 -11.21
CA PRO A 64 0.49 13.22 -12.59
C PRO A 64 2.00 13.34 -12.88
N TYR A 65 2.88 13.08 -11.91
CA TYR A 65 4.30 13.47 -11.97
C TYR A 65 5.29 12.28 -11.94
N GLY A 66 4.82 11.06 -12.19
CA GLY A 66 5.58 9.81 -12.11
C GLY A 66 5.68 9.24 -10.69
N LEU A 67 6.10 7.98 -10.58
CA LEU A 67 6.34 7.32 -9.29
C LEU A 67 7.59 7.92 -8.63
N PRO A 68 7.48 8.48 -7.42
CA PRO A 68 8.67 8.84 -6.66
C PRO A 68 9.45 7.57 -6.30
N SER A 69 10.77 7.60 -6.53
CA SER A 69 11.69 6.57 -6.05
C SER A 69 12.30 7.03 -4.73
N ALA A 70 12.51 6.09 -3.80
CA ALA A 70 13.26 6.33 -2.57
C ALA A 70 14.15 5.11 -2.27
N ASP A 71 15.31 5.36 -1.67
CA ASP A 71 16.25 4.30 -1.32
C ASP A 71 15.61 3.28 -0.37
N GLY A 72 15.80 2.00 -0.67
CA GLY A 72 15.20 0.90 0.09
C GLY A 72 13.73 0.63 -0.22
N ILE A 73 13.08 1.43 -1.08
CA ILE A 73 11.72 1.16 -1.56
C ILE A 73 11.79 0.48 -2.93
N THR A 74 11.10 -0.65 -3.05
CA THR A 74 10.88 -1.30 -4.34
C THR A 74 9.44 -1.08 -4.77
N THR A 75 9.23 -0.76 -6.04
CA THR A 75 7.88 -0.60 -6.61
C THR A 75 7.61 -1.67 -7.66
N THR A 76 6.38 -2.19 -7.66
CA THR A 76 5.88 -3.11 -8.68
C THR A 76 4.61 -2.55 -9.29
N VAL A 77 4.41 -2.78 -10.58
CA VAL A 77 3.17 -2.42 -11.26
C VAL A 77 2.07 -3.39 -10.80
N LEU A 78 0.94 -2.84 -10.34
CA LEU A 78 -0.25 -3.60 -9.95
C LEU A 78 -1.34 -3.58 -11.02
N CYS A 79 -1.56 -2.42 -11.64
CA CYS A 79 -2.55 -2.21 -12.69
C CYS A 79 -2.10 -0.99 -13.50
N GLU A 80 -2.44 -0.98 -14.79
CA GLU A 80 -2.38 0.22 -15.63
C GLU A 80 -3.78 0.87 -15.57
N ASP A 81 -3.82 2.20 -15.41
CA ASP A 81 -5.06 2.98 -15.43
C ASP A 81 -5.13 3.72 -16.76
N ASP A 82 -6.10 3.39 -17.61
CA ASP A 82 -6.24 3.89 -18.99
C ASP A 82 -6.86 5.33 -19.05
N LEU A 83 -6.71 6.13 -17.99
CA LEU A 83 -7.31 7.46 -17.89
C LEU A 83 -6.79 8.48 -18.93
#